data_AF-A0A258K848-F1
#
_entry.id   AF-A0A258K848-F1
#
_cell.length_a   1.000
_cell.length_b   1.000
_cell.length_c   1.000
_cell.angle_alpha   90.00
_cell.angle_beta   90.00
_cell.angle_gamma   90.00
#
_symmetry.space_group_name_H-M   'P 1'
#
loop_
_entity.id
_entity.type
_entity.pdbx_description
1 polymer ?
#
loop_
_entity_poly.entity_id
_entity_poly.type
_entity_poly.pdbx_seq_one_letter_code
_entity_poly.pdbx_strand_id
1 'polypeptide(L)'
;MNQKTAPGLFRRPLRARRTLAGAALAAALAAFSPGVAGAQTYPTRDVTLVVGYAAGGTGDVVARIISEHLAKRLGKAVIVDNKP
;
A
#
# COMPACT_ATOMS: atom_id res chain seq x y z
N MET A 1 -41.93 65.51 -13.40
CA MET A 1 -42.17 64.19 -12.78
C MET A 1 -41.64 63.11 -13.73
N ASN A 2 -40.48 62.51 -13.45
CA ASN A 2 -40.31 61.18 -12.80
C ASN A 2 -40.70 60.04 -13.76
N GLN A 3 -39.87 59.06 -14.13
CA GLN A 3 -38.98 58.25 -13.30
C GLN A 3 -37.86 57.61 -14.15
N LYS A 4 -36.70 57.48 -13.50
CA LYS A 4 -35.47 56.82 -13.93
C LYS A 4 -35.54 55.34 -13.52
N THR A 5 -35.34 54.39 -14.44
CA THR A 5 -35.29 52.96 -14.11
C THR A 5 -33.93 52.38 -14.52
N ALA A 6 -33.08 52.07 -13.54
CA ALA A 6 -31.80 51.40 -13.74
C ALA A 6 -31.94 49.89 -13.51
N PRO A 7 -31.27 49.02 -14.29
CA PRO A 7 -31.32 47.58 -14.09
C PRO A 7 -30.48 47.16 -12.87
N GLY A 8 -31.11 46.41 -11.97
CA GLY A 8 -30.48 45.89 -10.76
C GLY A 8 -29.34 44.93 -11.09
N LEU A 9 -28.13 45.24 -10.64
CA LEU A 9 -26.99 44.32 -10.66
C LEU A 9 -27.27 43.12 -9.74
N PHE A 10 -27.45 41.96 -10.33
CA PHE A 10 -27.45 40.67 -9.65
C PHE A 10 -26.06 40.42 -9.03
N ARG A 11 -25.88 40.79 -7.76
CA ARG A 11 -24.68 40.47 -6.99
C ARG A 11 -24.61 38.94 -6.81
N ARG A 12 -23.73 38.29 -7.58
CA ARG A 12 -23.42 36.85 -7.43
C ARG A 12 -22.90 36.59 -6.01
N PRO A 13 -23.43 35.59 -5.27
CA PRO A 13 -22.99 35.34 -3.91
C PRO A 13 -21.59 34.72 -3.97
N LEU A 14 -20.56 35.52 -3.69
CA LEU A 14 -19.16 35.10 -3.63
C LEU A 14 -18.90 33.98 -2.59
N ARG A 15 -19.87 33.72 -1.69
CA ARG A 15 -19.82 32.65 -0.69
C ARG A 15 -19.93 31.25 -1.30
N ALA A 16 -20.74 31.05 -2.34
CA ALA A 16 -20.93 29.74 -2.98
C ALA A 16 -19.67 29.23 -3.70
N ARG A 17 -18.83 30.14 -4.21
CA ARG A 17 -17.54 29.78 -4.82
C ARG A 17 -16.51 29.31 -3.79
N ARG A 18 -16.52 29.88 -2.59
CA ARG A 18 -15.60 29.51 -1.51
C ARG A 18 -15.92 28.13 -0.93
N THR A 19 -17.21 27.78 -0.82
CA THR A 19 -17.64 26.46 -0.33
C THR A 19 -17.30 25.35 -1.33
N LEU A 20 -17.50 25.60 -2.63
CA LEU A 20 -17.11 24.67 -3.70
C LEU A 20 -15.58 24.45 -3.76
N ALA A 21 -14.79 25.51 -3.62
CA ALA A 21 -13.33 25.41 -3.60
C ALA A 21 -12.81 24.62 -2.38
N GLY A 22 -13.41 24.82 -1.20
CA GLY A 22 -13.05 24.09 0.02
C GLY A 22 -13.38 22.59 -0.08
N ALA A 23 -14.54 22.24 -0.64
CA ALA A 23 -14.94 20.85 -0.84
C ALA A 23 -14.02 20.10 -1.83
N ALA A 24 -13.63 20.76 -2.93
CA ALA A 24 -12.72 20.18 -3.91
C ALA A 24 -11.32 19.91 -3.31
N LEU A 25 -10.82 20.83 -2.48
CA LEU A 25 -9.53 20.67 -1.80
C LEU A 25 -9.56 19.52 -0.78
N ALA A 26 -10.65 19.40 -0.01
CA ALA A 26 -10.83 18.30 0.94
C ALA A 26 -10.90 16.93 0.25
N ALA A 27 -11.60 16.84 -0.89
CA ALA A 27 -11.65 15.62 -1.69
C ALA A 27 -10.28 15.25 -2.29
N ALA A 28 -9.52 16.24 -2.77
CA ALA A 28 -8.17 16.03 -3.28
C ALA A 28 -7.20 15.55 -2.18
N LEU A 29 -7.31 16.08 -0.96
CA LEU A 29 -6.53 15.64 0.19
C LEU A 29 -6.90 14.22 0.64
N ALA A 30 -8.19 13.85 0.57
CA ALA A 30 -8.64 12.49 0.86
C ALA A 30 -8.15 11.46 -0.18
N ALA A 31 -7.90 11.86 -1.42
CA ALA A 31 -7.30 10.98 -2.42
C ALA A 31 -5.81 10.69 -2.18
N PHE A 32 -5.13 11.60 -1.47
CA PHE A 32 -3.72 11.47 -1.07
C PHE A 32 -3.54 10.99 0.37
N SER A 33 -4.61 10.60 1.08
CA SER A 33 -4.46 9.93 2.36
C SER A 33 -3.61 8.68 2.12
N PRO A 34 -2.46 8.53 2.79
CA PRO A 34 -1.66 7.32 2.64
C PRO A 34 -2.59 6.16 2.97
N GLY A 35 -2.92 5.37 1.94
CA GLY A 35 -3.66 4.14 2.13
C GLY A 35 -2.94 3.35 3.21
N VAL A 36 -3.69 2.63 4.05
CA VAL A 36 -3.12 1.74 5.05
C VAL A 36 -2.22 0.75 4.30
N ALA A 37 -0.94 1.08 4.20
CA ALA A 37 0.11 0.16 3.80
C ALA A 37 0.22 -0.80 4.98
N GLY A 38 -0.65 -1.81 4.99
CA GLY A 38 -0.63 -2.83 6.01
C GLY A 38 0.74 -3.48 5.98
N ALA A 39 1.52 -3.28 7.03
CA ALA A 39 2.77 -3.98 7.22
C ALA A 39 2.46 -5.48 7.16
N GLN A 40 2.86 -6.13 6.06
CA GLN A 40 2.52 -7.53 5.86
C GLN A 40 3.36 -8.37 6.83
N THR A 41 2.70 -9.19 7.64
CA THR A 41 3.40 -10.15 8.49
C THR A 41 4.11 -11.15 7.58
N TYR A 42 5.43 -11.12 7.60
CA TYR A 42 6.26 -12.07 6.87
C TYR A 42 6.14 -13.46 7.52
N PRO A 43 6.06 -14.55 6.72
CA PRO A 43 6.03 -14.60 5.26
C PRO A 43 4.60 -14.65 4.70
N THR A 44 4.37 -13.96 3.59
CA THR A 44 3.08 -14.02 2.88
C THR A 44 2.98 -15.17 1.89
N ARG A 45 4.13 -15.76 1.51
CA ARG A 45 4.26 -16.90 0.58
C ARG A 45 5.35 -17.85 1.07
N ASP A 46 5.44 -19.01 0.44
CA ASP A 46 6.51 -19.97 0.72
C ASP A 46 7.90 -19.36 0.46
N VAL A 47 8.86 -19.78 1.27
CA VAL A 47 10.22 -19.24 1.28
C VAL A 47 11.16 -20.23 0.61
N THR A 48 11.99 -19.76 -0.32
CA THR A 48 13.03 -20.60 -0.94
C THR A 48 14.37 -20.35 -0.25
N LEU A 49 14.97 -21.40 0.30
CA LEU A 49 16.30 -21.40 0.86
C LEU A 49 17.28 -21.89 -0.20
N VAL A 50 18.04 -20.97 -0.80
CA VAL A 50 19.05 -21.30 -1.81
C VAL A 50 20.32 -21.79 -1.12
N VAL A 51 20.82 -22.95 -1.55
CA VAL A 51 22.01 -23.61 -0.98
C VAL A 51 23.08 -23.72 -2.06
N GLY A 52 24.24 -23.10 -1.83
CA GLY A 52 25.41 -23.12 -2.74
C GLY A 52 26.23 -24.41 -2.68
N TYR A 53 25.59 -25.53 -2.37
CA TYR A 53 26.21 -26.85 -2.28
C TYR A 53 25.38 -27.85 -3.06
N ALA A 54 26.03 -28.90 -3.58
CA ALA A 54 25.35 -30.01 -4.22
C ALA A 54 24.34 -30.68 -3.26
N ALA A 55 23.23 -31.16 -3.83
CA ALA A 55 22.21 -31.88 -3.09
C ALA A 55 22.82 -33.12 -2.41
N GLY A 56 22.43 -33.38 -1.16
CA GLY A 56 22.99 -34.46 -0.35
C GLY A 56 24.37 -34.20 0.27
N GLY A 57 25.02 -33.05 -0.01
CA GLY A 57 26.21 -32.62 0.70
C GLY A 57 25.93 -32.15 2.14
N THR A 58 26.97 -31.95 2.95
CA THR A 58 26.82 -31.47 4.34
C THR A 58 26.03 -30.16 4.43
N GLY A 59 26.26 -29.24 3.49
CA GLY A 59 25.51 -27.98 3.39
C GLY A 59 24.00 -28.18 3.11
N ASP A 60 23.64 -29.14 2.26
CA ASP A 60 22.22 -29.46 1.98
C ASP A 60 21.52 -30.10 3.19
N VAL A 61 22.20 -31.02 3.88
CA VAL A 61 21.66 -31.68 5.08
C VAL A 61 21.35 -30.64 6.16
N VAL A 62 22.29 -29.72 6.43
CA VAL A 62 22.08 -28.64 7.41
C VAL A 62 20.93 -27.72 6.96
N ALA A 63 20.87 -27.36 5.67
CA ALA A 63 19.79 -26.53 5.13
C ALA A 63 18.41 -27.17 5.31
N ARG A 64 18.28 -28.49 5.12
CA ARG A 64 17.02 -29.22 5.33
C ARG A 64 16.57 -29.16 6.78
N ILE A 65 17.47 -29.37 7.74
CA ILE A 65 17.17 -29.26 9.17
C ILE A 65 16.69 -27.85 9.52
N ILE A 66 17.38 -26.83 9.02
CA ILE A 66 17.01 -25.42 9.24
C ILE A 66 15.64 -25.12 8.61
N SER A 67 15.40 -25.58 7.38
CA SER A 67 14.13 -25.36 6.66
C SER A 67 12.94 -25.94 7.41
N GLU A 68 13.08 -27.12 8.01
CA GLU A 68 12.00 -27.77 8.78
C GLU A 68 11.66 -26.95 10.03
N HIS A 69 12.68 -26.46 10.75
CA HIS A 69 12.47 -25.63 11.93
C HIS A 69 11.87 -24.26 11.57
N LEU A 70 12.34 -23.64 10.49
CA LEU A 70 11.77 -22.37 10.01
C LEU A 70 10.33 -22.53 9.56
N ALA A 71 9.99 -23.61 8.85
CA ALA A 71 8.63 -23.87 8.43
C ALA A 71 7.66 -23.96 9.62
N LYS A 72 8.08 -24.64 10.70
CA LYS A 72 7.31 -24.73 11.96
C LYS A 72 7.10 -23.36 12.62
N ARG A 73 8.11 -22.48 12.58
CA ARG A 73 8.04 -21.15 13.22
C ARG A 73 7.29 -20.12 12.39
N LEU A 74 7.41 -20.20 11.08
CA LEU A 74 6.85 -19.21 10.14
C LEU A 74 5.44 -19.59 9.67
N GLY A 75 5.03 -20.85 9.83
CA GLY A 75 3.72 -21.33 9.36
C GLY A 75 3.57 -21.35 7.83
N LYS A 76 4.70 -21.25 7.11
CA LYS A 76 4.79 -21.31 5.64
C LYS A 76 5.84 -22.33 5.27
N ALA A 77 5.74 -22.91 4.06
CA ALA A 77 6.74 -23.88 3.64
C ALA A 77 8.08 -23.19 3.39
N VAL A 78 9.16 -23.89 3.70
CA VAL A 78 10.52 -23.48 3.36
C VAL A 78 11.10 -24.54 2.45
N ILE A 79 11.37 -24.17 1.20
CA ILE A 79 11.78 -25.06 0.11
C ILE A 79 13.29 -24.91 -0.09
N VAL A 80 14.04 -26.01 -0.02
CA VAL A 80 15.48 -26.01 -0.28
C VAL A 80 15.72 -26.11 -1.79
N ASP A 81 16.46 -25.15 -2.35
CA ASP A 81 16.86 -25.10 -3.77
C ASP A 81 18.39 -25.11 -3.87
N ASN A 82 18.97 -26.22 -4.32
CA ASN A 82 20.42 -26.37 -4.46
C ASN A 82 20.89 -25.75 -5.78
N LYS A 83 21.73 -24.71 -5.68
CA LYS A 83 22.37 -24.04 -6.82
C LYS A 83 23.90 -24.08 -6.66
N PRO A 84 24.53 -25.23 -6.94
CA PRO A 84 25.98 -25.38 -6.90
C PRO A 84 26.69 -24.57 -8.00
#